data_AF-A0A414WVC2-F1
#
_entry.id   AF-A0A414WVC2-F1
#
_cell.length_a   1.000
_cell.length_b   1.000
_cell.length_c   1.000
_cell.angle_alpha   90.00
_cell.angle_beta   90.00
_cell.angle_gamma   90.00
#
_symmetry.space_group_name_H-M   'P 1'
#
loop_
_entity.id
_entity.type
_entity.pdbx_description
1 polymer ?
#
loop_
_entity_poly.entity_id
_entity_poly.type
_entity_poly.pdbx_seq_one_letter_code
_entity_poly.pdbx_strand_id
1 'polypeptide(L)'
;MTSQGYGYGSSVRIRYKSEEAEKWTELLSENPVITFPSLASGAYKLEIQSMDGEGKWSERILQLDIQVRPYFYKSWWFLLLLLMSVVCLSILFYRYKVRRLRHRQVLLEQLVAQRTHELEVQNHSLEVMAHHVEDMAEEKIRFFTHLTHEFRTPVTLIHGPIQQALALTSDKEVKEQLHIAERNVQDLLSLVNELMDFRKLDTEKVKLNIRPFDLISMIDDLLLPFISFVKHRHITLQACYHLKGLSVNADPTYLHRVLTNLLANAVKFTPDGGHIRLYAARLVDNKGKVQLYLSVSDTGCGIPEKDLPQIFDSFF
;
A
#
# COMPACT_ATOMS: atom_id res chain seq x y z
N MET A 1 -113.09 -2.15 16.63
CA MET A 1 -113.77 -0.86 16.44
C MET A 1 -112.84 0.18 17.05
N THR A 2 -112.09 0.98 16.29
CA THR A 2 -112.57 1.93 15.26
C THR A 2 -111.60 1.92 14.07
N SER A 3 -112.03 1.37 12.94
CA SER A 3 -111.33 1.46 11.67
C SER A 3 -112.00 2.57 10.85
N GLN A 4 -111.27 3.64 10.52
CA GLN A 4 -111.66 4.54 9.45
C GLN A 4 -110.93 4.07 8.19
N GLY A 5 -111.60 3.23 7.42
CA GLY A 5 -111.16 2.85 6.09
C GLY A 5 -111.44 4.01 5.14
N TYR A 6 -110.38 4.65 4.65
CA TYR A 6 -110.47 5.39 3.39
C TYR A 6 -110.05 4.43 2.27
N GLY A 7 -110.98 4.23 1.34
CA GLY A 7 -110.82 3.36 0.18
C GLY A 7 -109.61 3.74 -0.67
N TYR A 8 -109.06 2.72 -1.29
CA TYR A 8 -108.00 2.79 -2.29
C TYR A 8 -108.23 3.90 -3.33
N GLY A 9 -107.22 4.73 -3.51
CA GLY A 9 -107.06 5.61 -4.68
C GLY A 9 -105.63 5.46 -5.19
N SER A 10 -105.36 4.35 -5.87
CA SER A 10 -104.14 4.14 -6.66
C SER A 10 -104.16 5.03 -7.91
N SER A 11 -104.10 6.34 -7.72
CA SER A 11 -104.23 7.31 -8.82
C SER A 11 -103.54 8.64 -8.52
N VAL A 12 -102.49 8.65 -7.70
CA VAL A 12 -101.61 9.83 -7.57
C VAL A 12 -100.30 9.53 -8.27
N ARG A 13 -100.13 10.09 -9.47
CA ARG A 13 -98.84 10.08 -10.18
C ARG A 13 -98.06 11.33 -9.78
N ILE A 14 -96.78 11.17 -9.54
CA ILE A 14 -95.88 12.28 -9.19
C ILE A 14 -94.90 12.44 -10.34
N ARG A 15 -94.65 13.67 -10.76
CA ARG A 15 -93.57 14.01 -11.68
C ARG A 15 -92.65 15.04 -11.05
N TYR A 16 -91.38 14.96 -11.38
CA TYR A 16 -90.38 15.89 -10.90
C TYR A 16 -89.48 16.36 -12.04
N LYS A 17 -88.90 17.54 -11.88
CA LYS A 17 -87.80 18.04 -12.73
C LYS A 17 -86.89 18.93 -11.90
N SER A 18 -85.62 19.00 -12.27
CA SER A 18 -84.76 20.10 -11.81
C SER A 18 -85.09 21.38 -12.59
N GLU A 19 -84.82 22.55 -12.01
CA GLU A 19 -85.03 23.86 -12.66
C GLU A 19 -84.37 23.94 -14.05
N GLU A 20 -83.21 23.32 -14.23
CA GLU A 20 -82.46 23.30 -15.50
C GLU A 20 -82.93 22.20 -16.49
N ALA A 21 -83.86 21.32 -16.11
CA ALA A 21 -84.33 20.24 -16.98
C ALA A 21 -85.61 20.62 -17.74
N GLU A 22 -85.59 20.52 -19.08
CA GLU A 22 -86.74 20.87 -19.92
C GLU A 22 -87.89 19.84 -19.85
N LYS A 23 -87.61 18.59 -19.43
CA LYS A 23 -88.60 17.50 -19.42
C LYS A 23 -88.91 17.03 -17.99
N TRP A 24 -90.20 16.83 -17.73
CA TRP A 24 -90.68 16.22 -16.49
C TRP A 24 -90.48 14.70 -16.52
N THR A 25 -89.97 14.14 -15.43
CA THR A 25 -89.81 12.69 -15.24
C THR A 25 -90.89 12.18 -14.29
N GLU A 26 -91.66 11.19 -14.74
CA GLU A 26 -92.68 10.54 -13.89
C GLU A 26 -92.04 9.52 -12.94
N LEU A 27 -92.49 9.53 -11.69
CA LEU A 27 -92.03 8.63 -10.64
C LEU A 27 -92.80 7.31 -10.75
N LEU A 28 -92.07 6.18 -10.85
CA LEU A 28 -92.67 4.86 -10.90
C LEU A 28 -93.31 4.52 -9.55
N SER A 29 -94.59 4.13 -9.56
CA SER A 29 -95.40 3.89 -8.34
C SER A 29 -94.87 2.75 -7.46
N GLU A 30 -94.03 1.86 -8.00
CA GLU A 30 -93.47 0.72 -7.26
C GLU A 30 -92.27 1.09 -6.37
N ASN A 31 -91.55 2.20 -6.65
CA ASN A 31 -90.41 2.67 -5.85
C ASN A 31 -90.21 4.19 -6.00
N PRO A 32 -90.79 5.02 -5.09
CA PRO A 32 -90.78 6.46 -5.23
C PRO A 32 -89.47 7.11 -4.73
N VAL A 33 -88.32 6.76 -5.35
CA VAL A 33 -87.00 7.34 -5.03
C VAL A 33 -86.44 8.13 -6.22
N ILE A 34 -86.10 9.39 -5.98
CA ILE A 34 -85.44 10.25 -6.96
C ILE A 34 -83.92 10.13 -6.77
N THR A 35 -83.21 9.63 -7.79
CA THR A 35 -81.75 9.47 -7.73
C THR A 35 -81.07 10.40 -8.74
N PHE A 36 -80.11 11.20 -8.24
CA PHE A 36 -79.25 12.05 -9.05
C PHE A 36 -77.78 11.59 -8.87
N PRO A 37 -77.22 10.83 -9.82
CA PRO A 37 -75.93 10.15 -9.62
C PRO A 37 -74.71 11.07 -9.53
N SER A 38 -74.80 12.32 -10.02
CA SER A 38 -73.66 13.23 -10.09
C SER A 38 -74.08 14.70 -10.09
N LEU A 39 -74.58 15.19 -8.95
CA LEU A 39 -74.72 16.64 -8.75
C LEU A 39 -73.35 17.22 -8.37
N ALA A 40 -72.94 18.27 -9.07
CA ALA A 40 -71.82 19.10 -8.65
C ALA A 40 -72.17 19.84 -7.35
N SER A 41 -71.18 20.47 -6.69
CA SER A 41 -71.47 21.31 -5.54
C SER A 41 -72.18 22.58 -6.00
N GLY A 42 -73.37 22.86 -5.49
CA GLY A 42 -74.21 23.96 -5.94
C GLY A 42 -75.56 24.01 -5.22
N ALA A 43 -76.35 25.04 -5.50
CA ALA A 43 -77.74 25.13 -5.09
C ALA A 43 -78.61 24.64 -6.25
N TYR A 44 -79.50 23.69 -5.96
CA TYR A 44 -80.40 23.08 -6.94
C TYR A 44 -81.82 23.22 -6.46
N LYS A 45 -82.73 23.59 -7.36
CA LYS A 45 -84.17 23.58 -7.09
C LYS A 45 -84.82 22.40 -7.78
N LEU A 46 -85.55 21.63 -6.99
CA LEU A 46 -86.31 20.48 -7.46
C LEU A 46 -87.80 20.85 -7.45
N GLU A 47 -88.44 20.77 -8.60
CA GLU A 47 -89.88 21.02 -8.75
C GLU A 47 -90.62 19.69 -8.79
N ILE A 48 -91.67 19.56 -7.98
CA ILE A 48 -92.48 18.34 -7.86
C ILE A 48 -93.96 18.70 -8.07
N GLN A 49 -94.64 17.93 -8.90
CA GLN A 49 -96.08 18.04 -9.17
C GLN A 49 -96.77 16.69 -8.96
N SER A 50 -97.98 16.72 -8.42
CA SER A 50 -98.84 15.54 -8.26
C SER A 50 -100.08 15.62 -9.15
N MET A 51 -100.53 14.48 -9.64
CA MET A 51 -101.77 14.28 -10.39
C MET A 51 -102.88 13.85 -9.42
N ASP A 52 -104.07 14.41 -9.55
CA ASP A 52 -105.25 13.98 -8.79
C ASP A 52 -105.87 12.69 -9.35
N GLY A 53 -106.82 12.11 -8.61
CA GLY A 53 -107.51 10.89 -9.03
C GLY A 53 -108.44 11.03 -10.24
N GLU A 54 -108.67 12.24 -10.75
CA GLU A 54 -109.42 12.53 -11.98
C GLU A 54 -108.51 12.68 -13.21
N GLY A 55 -107.19 12.54 -13.01
CA GLY A 55 -106.20 12.59 -14.06
C GLY A 55 -105.79 14.00 -14.50
N LYS A 56 -105.97 15.01 -13.63
CA LYS A 56 -105.43 16.36 -13.85
C LYS A 56 -104.20 16.61 -12.99
N TRP A 57 -103.17 17.23 -13.58
CA TRP A 57 -101.99 17.66 -12.84
C TRP A 57 -102.30 18.88 -12.00
N SER A 58 -101.90 18.87 -10.73
CA SER A 58 -102.14 19.98 -9.81
C SER A 58 -101.39 21.24 -10.24
N GLU A 59 -102.06 22.39 -10.14
CA GLU A 59 -101.46 23.70 -10.43
C GLU A 59 -100.38 24.10 -9.39
N ARG A 60 -100.38 23.45 -8.22
CA ARG A 60 -99.45 23.75 -7.13
C ARG A 60 -98.15 22.97 -7.27
N ILE A 61 -97.08 23.64 -7.68
CA ILE A 61 -95.72 23.09 -7.75
C ILE A 61 -95.07 23.19 -6.37
N LEU A 62 -94.59 22.07 -5.82
CA LEU A 62 -93.73 22.08 -4.65
C LEU A 62 -92.28 22.28 -5.11
N GLN A 63 -91.61 23.31 -4.60
CA GLN A 63 -90.20 23.56 -4.86
C GLN A 63 -89.37 23.16 -3.62
N LEU A 64 -88.35 22.34 -3.82
CA LEU A 64 -87.42 21.90 -2.79
C LEU A 64 -86.01 22.42 -3.11
N ASP A 65 -85.45 23.20 -2.19
CA ASP A 65 -84.09 23.72 -2.28
C ASP A 65 -83.09 22.68 -1.73
N ILE A 66 -82.20 22.19 -2.59
CA ILE A 66 -81.14 21.23 -2.26
C ILE A 66 -79.79 21.95 -2.36
N GLN A 67 -79.04 21.98 -1.25
CA GLN A 67 -77.69 22.55 -1.22
C GLN A 67 -76.64 21.45 -1.09
N VAL A 68 -75.89 21.19 -2.16
CA VAL A 68 -74.81 20.20 -2.16
C VAL A 68 -73.50 20.88 -1.77
N ARG A 69 -73.02 20.61 -0.55
CA ARG A 69 -71.76 21.19 -0.05
C ARG A 69 -70.54 20.58 -0.77
N PRO A 70 -69.50 21.36 -1.11
CA PRO A 70 -68.29 20.84 -1.72
C PRO A 70 -67.56 19.88 -0.78
N TYR A 71 -66.89 18.86 -1.35
CA TYR A 71 -66.07 17.93 -0.58
C TYR A 71 -64.97 18.65 0.21
N PHE A 72 -64.65 18.15 1.40
CA PHE A 72 -63.67 18.76 2.31
C PHE A 72 -62.29 18.96 1.67
N TYR A 73 -61.85 18.06 0.79
CA TYR A 73 -60.54 18.16 0.13
C TYR A 73 -60.45 19.28 -0.93
N LYS A 74 -61.60 19.82 -1.38
CA LYS A 74 -61.65 20.99 -2.27
C LYS A 74 -61.76 22.31 -1.50
N SER A 75 -61.82 22.25 -0.17
CA SER A 75 -61.91 23.45 0.66
C SER A 75 -60.54 24.10 0.84
N TRP A 76 -60.48 25.43 0.80
CA TRP A 76 -59.24 26.21 0.93
C TRP A 76 -58.45 25.90 2.21
N TRP A 77 -59.12 25.66 3.32
CA TRP A 77 -58.46 25.31 4.59
C TRP A 77 -57.69 23.99 4.51
N PHE A 78 -58.17 23.00 3.73
CA PHE A 78 -57.50 21.70 3.57
C PHE A 78 -56.23 21.84 2.72
N LEU A 79 -56.27 22.66 1.67
CA LEU A 79 -55.08 22.98 0.87
C LEU A 79 -54.02 23.73 1.69
N LEU A 80 -54.44 24.67 2.55
CA LEU A 80 -53.56 25.33 3.52
C LEU A 80 -52.92 24.32 4.48
N LEU A 81 -53.70 23.38 5.01
CA LEU A 81 -53.20 22.33 5.89
C LEU A 81 -52.17 21.45 5.18
N LEU A 82 -52.43 21.06 3.92
CA LEU A 82 -51.50 20.28 3.10
C LEU A 82 -50.19 21.06 2.86
N LEU A 83 -50.28 22.35 2.53
CA LEU A 83 -49.11 23.21 2.35
C LEU A 83 -48.28 23.30 3.64
N MET A 84 -48.94 23.51 4.78
CA MET A 84 -48.29 23.55 6.09
C MET A 84 -47.62 22.22 6.47
N SER A 85 -48.25 21.09 6.12
CA SER A 85 -47.68 19.75 6.28
C SER A 85 -46.39 19.60 5.48
N VAL A 86 -46.38 19.99 4.21
CA VAL A 86 -45.19 19.92 3.34
C VAL A 86 -44.07 20.81 3.86
N VAL A 87 -44.38 22.04 4.28
CA VAL A 87 -43.40 22.97 4.87
C VAL A 87 -42.83 22.39 6.17
N CYS A 88 -43.68 21.84 7.04
CA CYS A 88 -43.25 21.20 8.28
C CYS A 88 -42.30 20.02 8.02
N LEU A 89 -42.66 19.13 7.09
CA LEU A 89 -41.82 17.99 6.70
C LEU A 89 -40.49 18.44 6.10
N SER A 90 -40.49 19.48 5.26
CA SER A 90 -39.28 20.05 4.68
C SER A 90 -38.34 20.63 5.76
N ILE A 91 -38.88 21.35 6.74
CA ILE A 91 -38.11 21.87 7.88
C ILE A 91 -37.54 20.72 8.71
N LEU A 92 -38.35 19.70 9.03
CA LEU A 92 -37.88 18.53 9.77
C LEU A 92 -36.75 17.80 9.03
N PHE A 93 -36.91 17.59 7.72
CA PHE A 93 -35.88 16.97 6.87
C PHE A 93 -34.60 17.80 6.82
N TYR A 94 -34.71 19.12 6.65
CA TYR A 94 -33.57 20.03 6.67
C TYR A 94 -32.83 19.97 8.02
N ARG A 95 -33.56 20.04 9.14
CA ARG A 95 -32.99 19.94 10.49
C ARG A 95 -32.31 18.59 10.72
N TYR A 96 -32.93 17.49 10.24
CA TYR A 96 -32.34 16.15 10.30
C TYR A 96 -31.02 16.08 9.52
N LYS A 97 -31.00 16.55 8.26
CA LYS A 97 -29.80 16.55 7.40
C LYS A 97 -28.67 17.37 8.02
N VAL A 98 -28.97 18.57 8.52
CA VAL A 98 -27.97 19.44 9.16
C VAL A 98 -27.41 18.83 10.45
N ARG A 99 -28.24 18.16 11.27
CA ARG A 99 -27.75 17.43 12.46
C ARG A 99 -26.83 16.28 12.05
N ARG A 100 -27.21 15.50 11.03
CA ARG A 100 -26.41 14.38 10.53
C ARG A 100 -25.05 14.83 9.98
N LEU A 101 -25.00 15.95 9.27
CA LEU A 101 -23.75 16.53 8.76
C LEU A 101 -22.82 16.97 9.90
N ARG A 102 -23.36 17.68 10.90
CA ARG A 102 -22.57 18.09 12.08
C ARG A 102 -21.99 16.91 12.85
N HIS A 103 -22.78 15.85 13.07
CA HIS A 103 -22.26 14.64 13.73
C HIS A 103 -21.12 13.98 12.92
N ARG A 104 -21.23 13.92 11.60
CA ARG A 104 -20.15 13.39 10.74
C ARG A 104 -18.89 14.24 10.81
N GLN A 105 -19.05 15.56 10.82
CA GLN A 105 -17.91 16.48 10.92
C GLN A 105 -17.16 16.27 12.24
N VAL A 106 -17.85 16.23 13.37
CA VAL A 106 -17.23 15.97 14.68
C VAL A 106 -16.53 14.61 14.73
N LEU A 107 -17.16 13.56 14.18
CA LEU A 107 -16.55 12.22 14.13
C LEU A 107 -15.29 12.19 13.25
N LEU A 108 -15.31 12.89 12.11
CA LEU A 108 -14.15 13.01 11.23
C LEU A 108 -13.02 13.80 11.90
N GLU A 109 -13.34 14.91 12.57
CA GLU A 109 -12.36 15.71 13.33
C GLU A 109 -11.71 14.88 14.44
N GLN A 110 -12.49 14.09 15.18
CA GLN A 110 -11.97 13.17 16.21
C GLN A 110 -11.08 12.09 15.61
N LEU A 111 -11.50 11.48 14.49
CA LEU A 111 -10.71 10.44 13.83
C LEU A 111 -9.39 11.00 13.29
N VAL A 112 -9.41 12.19 12.68
CA VAL A 112 -8.21 12.87 12.22
C VAL A 112 -7.30 13.16 13.40
N ALA A 113 -7.81 13.75 14.49
CA ALA A 113 -7.03 14.03 15.69
C ALA A 113 -6.38 12.77 16.30
N GLN A 114 -7.12 11.66 16.33
CA GLN A 114 -6.59 10.37 16.79
C GLN A 114 -5.48 9.87 15.86
N ARG A 115 -5.70 9.88 14.54
CA ARG A 115 -4.70 9.43 13.56
C ARG A 115 -3.45 10.31 13.54
N THR A 116 -3.61 11.62 13.69
CA THR A 116 -2.47 12.53 13.78
C THR A 116 -1.65 12.25 15.03
N HIS A 117 -2.29 11.99 16.16
CA HIS A 117 -1.59 11.64 17.40
C HIS A 117 -0.89 10.28 17.29
N GLU A 118 -1.54 9.26 16.73
CA GLU A 118 -0.93 7.96 16.46
C GLU A 118 0.31 8.09 15.56
N LEU A 119 0.21 8.88 14.48
CA LEU A 119 1.32 9.14 13.57
C LEU A 119 2.46 9.92 14.24
N GLU A 120 2.15 10.88 15.11
CA GLU A 120 3.15 11.64 15.86
C GLU A 120 3.93 10.72 16.82
N VAL A 121 3.24 9.84 17.53
CA VAL A 121 3.87 8.83 18.41
C VAL A 121 4.73 7.86 17.60
N GLN A 122 4.25 7.40 16.44
CA GLN A 122 5.02 6.52 15.55
C GLN A 122 6.27 7.21 15.00
N ASN A 123 6.15 8.45 14.53
CA ASN A 123 7.28 9.23 14.03
C ASN A 123 8.32 9.46 15.13
N HIS A 124 7.89 9.81 16.34
CA HIS A 124 8.80 9.98 17.47
C HIS A 124 9.51 8.66 17.82
N SER A 125 8.79 7.54 17.83
CA SER A 125 9.39 6.22 18.04
C SER A 125 10.40 5.86 16.96
N LEU A 126 10.13 6.20 15.70
CA LEU A 126 11.05 5.97 14.59
C LEU A 126 12.31 6.81 14.72
N GLU A 127 12.18 8.08 15.13
CA GLU A 127 13.30 8.98 15.39
C GLU A 127 14.19 8.45 16.52
N VAL A 128 13.60 8.00 17.63
CA VAL A 128 14.33 7.39 18.74
C VAL A 128 15.03 6.09 18.30
N MET A 129 14.36 5.23 17.53
CA MET A 129 14.98 4.02 17.01
C MET A 129 16.13 4.32 16.04
N ALA A 130 15.99 5.34 15.19
CA ALA A 130 17.03 5.76 14.27
C ALA A 130 18.29 6.24 15.02
N HIS A 131 18.11 7.09 16.05
CA HIS A 131 19.19 7.50 16.93
C HIS A 131 19.84 6.32 17.65
N HIS A 132 19.06 5.38 18.17
CA HIS A 132 19.62 4.21 18.84
C HIS A 132 20.47 3.34 17.89
N VAL A 133 20.03 3.17 16.64
CA VAL A 133 20.80 2.45 15.62
C VAL A 133 22.11 3.18 15.28
N GLU A 134 22.07 4.51 15.19
CA GLU A 134 23.26 5.34 14.96
C GLU A 134 24.24 5.23 16.13
N ASP A 135 23.78 5.37 17.37
CA ASP A 135 24.58 5.20 18.58
C ASP A 135 25.23 3.80 18.64
N MET A 136 24.46 2.74 18.38
CA MET A 136 24.97 1.37 18.33
C MET A 136 26.03 1.17 17.24
N ALA A 137 25.87 1.83 16.09
CA ALA A 137 26.85 1.79 15.01
C ALA A 137 28.15 2.48 15.45
N GLU A 138 28.06 3.67 16.06
CA GLU A 138 29.22 4.38 16.59
C GLU A 138 29.95 3.59 17.69
N GLU A 139 29.22 2.96 18.61
CA GLU A 139 29.79 2.13 19.66
C GLU A 139 30.53 0.92 19.07
N LYS A 140 29.93 0.24 18.09
CA LYS A 140 30.61 -0.85 17.36
C LYS A 140 31.88 -0.36 16.70
N ILE A 141 31.85 0.78 16.01
CA ILE A 141 33.02 1.37 15.37
C ILE A 141 34.12 1.63 16.40
N ARG A 142 33.76 2.24 17.54
CA ARG A 142 34.71 2.56 18.62
C ARG A 142 35.32 1.29 19.21
N PHE A 143 34.51 0.27 19.46
CA PHE A 143 34.95 -1.02 19.97
C PHE A 143 35.99 -1.68 19.05
N PHE A 144 35.70 -1.80 17.75
CA PHE A 144 36.66 -2.39 16.81
C PHE A 144 37.92 -1.54 16.60
N THR A 145 37.79 -0.21 16.66
CA THR A 145 38.94 0.71 16.64
C THR A 145 39.89 0.40 17.78
N HIS A 146 39.34 0.32 18.99
CA HIS A 146 40.11 0.07 20.19
C HIS A 146 40.80 -1.29 20.13
N LEU A 147 40.04 -2.35 19.80
CA LEU A 147 40.59 -3.70 19.64
C LEU A 147 41.76 -3.74 18.65
N THR A 148 41.63 -3.08 17.50
CA THR A 148 42.72 -3.06 16.51
C THR A 148 44.01 -2.49 17.11
N HIS A 149 43.93 -1.35 17.81
CA HIS A 149 45.09 -0.74 18.43
C HIS A 149 45.69 -1.62 19.53
N GLU A 150 44.83 -2.23 20.35
CA GLU A 150 45.24 -3.15 21.41
C GLU A 150 45.89 -4.42 20.86
N PHE A 151 45.52 -4.89 19.68
CA PHE A 151 46.18 -6.04 19.03
C PHE A 151 47.45 -5.65 18.28
N ARG A 152 47.49 -4.52 17.58
CA ARG A 152 48.66 -4.09 16.80
C ARG A 152 49.91 -3.93 17.68
N THR A 153 49.74 -3.38 18.89
CA THR A 153 50.85 -3.10 19.81
C THR A 153 51.61 -4.37 20.25
N PRO A 154 50.97 -5.38 20.87
CA PRO A 154 51.65 -6.61 21.29
C PRO A 154 52.19 -7.39 20.08
N VAL A 155 51.48 -7.41 18.96
CA VAL A 155 51.94 -8.09 17.75
C VAL A 155 53.23 -7.45 17.21
N THR A 156 53.30 -6.11 17.19
CA THR A 156 54.51 -5.38 16.79
C THR A 156 55.67 -5.63 17.75
N LEU A 157 55.39 -5.68 19.06
CA LEU A 157 56.38 -5.99 20.10
C LEU A 157 56.91 -7.43 20.02
N ILE A 158 56.14 -8.38 19.49
CA ILE A 158 56.58 -9.76 19.22
C ILE A 158 57.35 -9.84 17.91
N HIS A 159 56.94 -9.08 16.88
CA HIS A 159 57.57 -9.10 15.56
C HIS A 159 59.04 -8.65 15.60
N GLY A 160 59.34 -7.53 16.27
CA GLY A 160 60.70 -6.97 16.32
C GLY A 160 61.77 -7.95 16.83
N PRO A 161 61.57 -8.58 18.00
CA PRO A 161 62.47 -9.61 18.53
C PRO A 161 62.65 -10.81 17.60
N ILE A 162 61.60 -11.25 16.90
CA ILE A 162 61.69 -12.35 15.93
C ILE A 162 62.60 -11.96 14.76
N GLN A 163 62.41 -10.76 14.18
CA GLN A 163 63.26 -10.27 13.10
C GLN A 163 64.73 -10.14 13.54
N GLN A 164 64.95 -9.65 14.76
CA GLN A 164 66.29 -9.54 15.32
C GLN A 164 66.94 -10.92 15.55
N ALA A 165 66.19 -11.90 16.06
CA ALA A 165 66.66 -13.26 16.24
C ALA A 165 66.99 -13.95 14.90
N LEU A 166 66.17 -13.74 13.87
CA LEU A 166 66.43 -14.23 12.50
C LEU A 166 67.71 -13.65 11.90
N ALA A 167 68.01 -12.38 12.19
CA ALA A 167 69.23 -11.72 11.73
C ALA A 167 70.50 -12.20 12.46
N LEU A 168 70.37 -12.62 13.72
CA LEU A 168 71.50 -13.03 14.57
C LEU A 168 71.79 -14.54 14.55
N THR A 169 70.79 -15.38 14.29
CA THR A 169 70.97 -16.84 14.33
C THR A 169 71.58 -17.40 13.05
N SER A 170 72.55 -18.30 13.21
CA SER A 170 73.14 -19.08 12.12
C SER A 170 72.66 -20.54 12.12
N ASP A 171 71.96 -20.95 13.19
CA ASP A 171 71.45 -22.31 13.34
C ASP A 171 70.23 -22.52 12.43
N LYS A 172 70.30 -23.55 11.60
CA LYS A 172 69.30 -23.84 10.56
C LYS A 172 67.95 -24.24 11.16
N GLU A 173 67.93 -25.00 12.24
CA GLU A 173 66.70 -25.51 12.87
C GLU A 173 65.99 -24.39 13.64
N VAL A 174 66.77 -23.56 14.36
CA VAL A 174 66.25 -22.35 15.03
C VAL A 174 65.69 -21.35 14.02
N LYS A 175 66.38 -21.17 12.89
CA LYS A 175 65.93 -20.25 11.83
C LYS A 175 64.63 -20.68 11.19
N GLU A 176 64.44 -21.98 10.98
CA GLU A 176 63.18 -22.54 10.45
C GLU A 176 62.00 -22.30 11.42
N GLN A 177 62.21 -22.52 12.73
CA GLN A 177 61.20 -22.20 13.75
C GLN A 177 60.87 -20.70 13.83
N LEU A 178 61.88 -19.84 13.73
CA LEU A 178 61.67 -18.39 13.74
C LEU A 178 60.92 -17.89 12.49
N HIS A 179 61.14 -18.49 11.31
CA HIS A 179 60.35 -18.17 10.13
C HIS A 179 58.88 -18.60 10.26
N ILE A 180 58.59 -19.69 10.96
CA ILE A 180 57.21 -20.07 11.29
C ILE A 180 56.57 -19.01 12.20
N ALA A 181 57.28 -18.59 13.25
CA ALA A 181 56.81 -17.56 14.17
C ALA A 181 56.60 -16.20 13.48
N GLU A 182 57.53 -15.79 12.62
CA GLU A 182 57.46 -14.57 11.80
C GLU A 182 56.21 -14.59 10.90
N ARG A 183 55.98 -15.72 10.21
CA ARG A 183 54.80 -15.88 9.36
C ARG A 183 53.49 -15.77 10.14
N ASN A 184 53.39 -16.40 11.31
CA ASN A 184 52.19 -16.29 12.15
C ASN A 184 51.92 -14.86 12.61
N VAL A 185 52.97 -14.11 12.96
CA VAL A 185 52.87 -12.68 13.33
C VAL A 185 52.45 -11.83 12.13
N GLN A 186 52.98 -12.13 10.94
CA GLN A 186 52.60 -11.45 9.70
C GLN A 186 51.12 -11.69 9.35
N ASP A 187 50.64 -12.93 9.51
CA ASP A 187 49.24 -13.30 9.29
C ASP A 187 48.32 -12.55 10.29
N LEU A 188 48.71 -12.48 11.56
CA LEU A 188 48.02 -11.66 12.58
C LEU A 188 47.98 -10.18 12.22
N LEU A 189 49.09 -9.60 11.74
CA LEU A 189 49.12 -8.21 11.28
C LEU A 189 48.22 -7.98 10.07
N SER A 190 48.13 -8.96 9.14
CA SER A 190 47.21 -8.89 8.00
C SER A 190 45.77 -8.82 8.47
N LEU A 191 45.36 -9.72 9.37
CA LEU A 191 44.00 -9.74 9.94
C LEU A 191 43.65 -8.43 10.66
N VAL A 192 44.58 -7.88 11.43
CA VAL A 192 44.40 -6.58 12.12
C VAL A 192 44.26 -5.44 11.10
N ASN A 193 45.00 -5.46 10.00
CA ASN A 193 44.90 -4.44 8.96
C ASN A 193 43.63 -4.59 8.11
N GLU A 194 43.20 -5.81 7.82
CA GLU A 194 41.92 -6.09 7.13
C GLU A 194 40.73 -5.56 7.94
N LEU A 195 40.76 -5.74 9.27
CA LEU A 195 39.77 -5.16 10.19
C LEU A 195 39.73 -3.62 10.10
N MET A 196 40.89 -2.96 9.92
CA MET A 196 40.96 -1.50 9.75
C MET A 196 40.46 -1.03 8.39
N ASP A 197 40.76 -1.76 7.33
CA ASP A 197 40.28 -1.40 6.00
C ASP A 197 38.77 -1.60 5.87
N PHE A 198 38.19 -2.55 6.60
CA PHE A 198 36.74 -2.67 6.75
C PHE A 198 36.13 -1.39 7.35
N ARG A 199 36.74 -0.85 8.42
CA ARG A 199 36.26 0.41 9.03
C ARG A 199 36.24 1.59 8.05
N LYS A 200 37.25 1.71 7.19
CA LYS A 200 37.30 2.78 6.17
C LYS A 200 36.14 2.68 5.18
N LEU A 201 35.73 1.46 4.82
CA LEU A 201 34.63 1.23 3.89
C LEU A 201 33.26 1.55 4.50
N ASP A 202 33.11 1.36 5.81
CA ASP A 202 31.83 1.51 6.53
C ASP A 202 31.62 2.94 7.07
N THR A 203 32.70 3.61 7.52
CA THR A 203 32.64 4.95 8.14
C THR A 203 32.80 6.09 7.13
N GLU A 204 33.60 5.92 6.07
CA GLU A 204 33.68 6.90 4.98
C GLU A 204 32.75 6.43 3.87
N LYS A 205 31.85 7.30 3.37
CA LYS A 205 31.20 7.08 2.07
C LYS A 205 32.28 7.04 1.02
N VAL A 206 32.86 5.86 0.78
CA VAL A 206 33.98 5.65 -0.12
C VAL A 206 33.63 6.24 -1.47
N LYS A 207 34.34 7.31 -1.83
CA LYS A 207 34.20 7.93 -3.14
C LYS A 207 35.00 7.09 -4.13
N LEU A 208 34.29 6.25 -4.88
CA LEU A 208 34.88 5.48 -5.96
C LEU A 208 35.41 6.43 -7.04
N ASN A 209 36.68 6.27 -7.42
CA ASN A 209 37.27 7.00 -8.53
C ASN A 209 37.04 6.23 -9.83
N ILE A 210 35.83 6.34 -10.37
CA ILE A 210 35.44 5.67 -11.61
C ILE A 210 36.16 6.31 -12.79
N ARG A 211 37.06 5.57 -13.42
CA ARG A 211 37.79 6.01 -14.62
C ARG A 211 37.94 4.89 -15.64
N PRO A 212 38.07 5.21 -16.93
CA PRO A 212 38.44 4.24 -17.95
C PRO A 212 39.87 3.72 -17.72
N PHE A 213 40.06 2.40 -17.80
CA PHE A 213 41.39 1.78 -17.78
C PHE A 213 41.39 0.46 -18.57
N ASP A 214 42.59 0.00 -18.93
CA ASP A 214 42.81 -1.31 -19.53
C ASP A 214 42.76 -2.40 -18.45
N LEU A 215 41.69 -3.19 -18.48
CA LEU A 215 41.48 -4.28 -17.53
C LEU A 215 42.51 -5.40 -17.72
N ILE A 216 42.90 -5.70 -18.96
CA ILE A 216 43.81 -6.82 -19.26
C ILE A 216 45.18 -6.52 -18.66
N SER A 217 45.71 -5.31 -18.92
CA SER A 217 46.99 -4.88 -18.35
C SER A 217 46.98 -4.92 -16.82
N MET A 218 45.90 -4.45 -16.17
CA MET A 218 45.80 -4.49 -14.71
C MET A 218 45.79 -5.91 -14.16
N ILE A 219 45.07 -6.84 -14.81
CA ILE A 219 45.03 -8.23 -14.38
C ILE A 219 46.39 -8.90 -14.59
N ASP A 220 47.06 -8.67 -15.72
CA ASP A 220 48.38 -9.23 -15.99
C ASP A 220 49.41 -8.78 -14.95
N ASP A 221 49.42 -7.48 -14.61
CA ASP A 221 50.27 -6.93 -13.55
C ASP A 221 49.95 -7.56 -12.17
N LEU A 222 48.66 -7.75 -11.88
CA LEU A 222 48.19 -8.36 -10.64
C LEU A 222 48.60 -9.83 -10.53
N LEU A 223 48.73 -10.58 -11.63
CA LEU A 223 49.07 -12.00 -11.62
C LEU A 223 50.57 -12.26 -11.38
N LEU A 224 51.46 -11.31 -11.70
CA LEU A 224 52.92 -11.48 -11.59
C LEU A 224 53.39 -12.00 -10.22
N PRO A 225 52.94 -11.44 -9.08
CA PRO A 225 53.35 -11.93 -7.76
C PRO A 225 52.84 -13.35 -7.48
N PHE A 226 51.64 -13.69 -7.95
CA PHE A 226 51.04 -15.01 -7.75
C PHE A 226 51.75 -16.10 -8.55
N ILE A 227 52.20 -15.80 -9.78
CA ILE A 227 52.94 -16.75 -10.63
C ILE A 227 54.18 -17.27 -9.90
N SER A 228 54.92 -16.40 -9.21
CA SER A 228 56.10 -16.83 -8.46
C SER A 228 55.71 -17.76 -7.30
N PHE A 229 54.62 -17.46 -6.61
CA PHE A 229 54.17 -18.23 -5.45
C PHE A 229 53.64 -19.63 -5.82
N VAL A 230 52.78 -19.70 -6.84
CA VAL A 230 52.14 -20.96 -7.27
C VAL A 230 53.13 -21.94 -7.91
N LYS A 231 54.21 -21.43 -8.52
CA LYS A 231 55.26 -22.24 -9.14
C LYS A 231 55.94 -23.19 -8.17
N HIS A 232 56.19 -22.75 -6.94
CA HIS A 232 56.80 -23.59 -5.89
C HIS A 232 55.90 -24.74 -5.44
N ARG A 233 54.58 -24.59 -5.59
CA ARG A 233 53.57 -25.59 -5.23
C ARG A 233 53.09 -26.39 -6.45
N HIS A 234 53.73 -26.22 -7.60
CA HIS A 234 53.33 -26.83 -8.87
C HIS A 234 51.87 -26.54 -9.29
N ILE A 235 51.29 -25.44 -8.83
CA ILE A 235 49.93 -25.04 -9.17
C ILE A 235 49.94 -24.33 -10.53
N THR A 236 49.05 -24.73 -11.43
CA THR A 236 48.90 -24.11 -12.75
C THR A 236 47.94 -22.92 -12.67
N LEU A 237 48.45 -21.71 -12.91
CA LEU A 237 47.65 -20.48 -12.97
C LEU A 237 47.47 -20.05 -14.43
N GLN A 238 46.23 -19.94 -14.88
CA GLN A 238 45.87 -19.57 -16.25
C GLN A 238 44.92 -18.37 -16.27
N ALA A 239 45.21 -17.36 -17.10
CA ALA A 239 44.30 -16.27 -17.38
C ALA A 239 43.74 -16.38 -18.81
N CYS A 240 42.43 -16.18 -18.95
CA CYS A 240 41.71 -16.28 -20.21
C CYS A 240 40.83 -15.04 -20.41
N TYR A 241 41.06 -14.31 -21.50
CA TYR A 241 40.37 -13.05 -21.77
C TYR A 241 39.49 -13.14 -23.02
N HIS A 242 38.21 -12.81 -22.86
CA HIS A 242 37.26 -12.62 -23.95
C HIS A 242 36.75 -11.17 -23.96
N LEU A 243 37.71 -10.24 -24.07
CA LEU A 243 37.53 -8.80 -24.00
C LEU A 243 38.17 -8.16 -25.24
N LYS A 244 37.42 -8.00 -26.34
CA LYS A 244 37.94 -7.30 -27.52
C LYS A 244 37.94 -5.79 -27.29
N GLY A 245 39.12 -5.21 -27.01
CA GLY A 245 39.36 -3.76 -26.98
C GLY A 245 38.55 -2.96 -25.96
N LEU A 246 38.22 -3.57 -24.82
CA LEU A 246 37.31 -2.97 -23.84
C LEU A 246 38.10 -2.17 -22.78
N SER A 247 37.94 -0.83 -22.80
CA SER A 247 38.23 0.00 -21.65
C SER A 247 37.10 -0.14 -20.63
N VAL A 248 37.42 -0.49 -19.38
CA VAL A 248 36.44 -0.66 -18.30
C VAL A 248 36.36 0.64 -17.49
N ASN A 249 35.14 1.10 -17.22
CA ASN A 249 34.89 2.21 -16.30
C ASN A 249 34.61 1.65 -14.90
N ALA A 250 35.63 1.61 -14.05
CA ALA A 250 35.51 1.24 -12.65
C ALA A 250 36.60 1.96 -11.83
N ASP A 251 36.65 1.71 -10.52
CA ASP A 251 37.80 2.10 -9.72
C ASP A 251 38.86 0.98 -9.80
N PRO A 252 40.02 1.22 -10.44
CA PRO A 252 41.03 0.19 -10.62
C PRO A 252 41.59 -0.35 -9.30
N THR A 253 41.66 0.49 -8.27
CA THR A 253 42.23 0.13 -6.96
C THR A 253 41.32 -0.86 -6.24
N TYR A 254 40.01 -0.60 -6.23
CA TYR A 254 39.04 -1.51 -5.63
C TYR A 254 38.89 -2.81 -6.43
N LEU A 255 38.89 -2.74 -7.77
CA LEU A 255 38.81 -3.95 -8.58
C LEU A 255 40.04 -4.84 -8.42
N HIS A 256 41.23 -4.23 -8.40
CA HIS A 256 42.47 -4.93 -8.06
C HIS A 256 42.34 -5.63 -6.71
N ARG A 257 41.87 -4.91 -5.67
CA ARG A 257 41.69 -5.47 -4.32
C ARG A 257 40.74 -6.67 -4.29
N VAL A 258 39.61 -6.61 -4.98
CA VAL A 258 38.67 -7.73 -5.10
C VAL A 258 39.34 -8.94 -5.73
N LEU A 259 40.00 -8.77 -6.88
CA LEU A 259 40.68 -9.88 -7.57
C LEU A 259 41.83 -10.45 -6.76
N THR A 260 42.61 -9.62 -6.06
CA THR A 260 43.68 -10.06 -5.17
C THR A 260 43.12 -10.95 -4.06
N ASN A 261 42.00 -10.58 -3.43
CA ASN A 261 41.41 -11.38 -2.35
C ASN A 261 40.89 -12.73 -2.87
N LEU A 262 40.18 -12.74 -4.00
CA LEU A 262 39.69 -13.96 -4.63
C LEU A 262 40.85 -14.90 -5.05
N LEU A 263 41.91 -14.36 -5.65
CA LEU A 263 43.09 -15.15 -6.04
C LEU A 263 43.87 -15.66 -4.82
N ALA A 264 44.00 -14.86 -3.77
CA ALA A 264 44.65 -15.29 -2.54
C ALA A 264 43.90 -16.48 -1.91
N ASN A 265 42.55 -16.42 -1.87
CA ASN A 265 41.73 -17.54 -1.41
C ASN A 265 41.91 -18.77 -2.30
N ALA A 266 41.83 -18.61 -3.63
CA ALA A 266 42.07 -19.71 -4.57
C ALA A 266 43.43 -20.39 -4.34
N VAL A 267 44.50 -19.60 -4.20
CA VAL A 267 45.86 -20.11 -3.94
C VAL A 267 45.97 -20.82 -2.59
N LYS A 268 45.30 -20.29 -1.56
CA LYS A 268 45.29 -20.87 -0.21
C LYS A 268 44.65 -22.26 -0.20
N PHE A 269 43.53 -22.44 -0.88
CA PHE A 269 42.73 -23.67 -0.82
C PHE A 269 43.01 -24.68 -1.94
N THR A 270 43.78 -24.29 -2.97
CA THR A 270 44.22 -25.22 -4.01
C THR A 270 45.37 -26.12 -3.51
N PRO A 271 45.27 -27.46 -3.65
CA PRO A 271 46.35 -28.37 -3.32
C PRO A 271 47.50 -28.27 -4.33
N ASP A 272 48.67 -28.79 -3.96
CA ASP A 272 49.84 -28.80 -4.83
C ASP A 272 49.55 -29.61 -6.12
N GLY A 273 49.99 -29.12 -7.28
CA GLY A 273 49.62 -29.69 -8.59
C GLY A 273 48.22 -29.30 -9.10
N GLY A 274 47.45 -28.51 -8.34
CA GLY A 274 46.12 -28.06 -8.73
C GLY A 274 46.10 -26.97 -9.80
N HIS A 275 44.91 -26.47 -10.13
CA HIS A 275 44.69 -25.50 -11.19
C HIS A 275 43.86 -24.31 -10.69
N ILE A 276 44.28 -23.10 -11.08
CA ILE A 276 43.55 -21.86 -10.84
C ILE A 276 43.35 -21.16 -12.19
N ARG A 277 42.12 -20.73 -12.46
CA ARG A 277 41.77 -20.04 -13.70
C ARG A 277 41.12 -18.70 -13.38
N LEU A 278 41.67 -17.63 -13.96
CA LEU A 278 41.02 -16.33 -14.03
C LEU A 278 40.39 -16.17 -15.42
N TYR A 279 39.10 -15.88 -15.46
CA TYR A 279 38.36 -15.64 -16.69
C TYR A 279 37.71 -14.27 -16.67
N ALA A 280 37.95 -13.47 -17.70
CA ALA A 280 37.31 -12.17 -17.88
C ALA A 280 36.62 -12.11 -19.24
N ALA A 281 35.33 -11.78 -19.26
CA ALA A 281 34.54 -11.76 -20.48
C ALA A 281 33.54 -10.60 -20.51
N ARG A 282 33.27 -10.11 -21.72
CA ARG A 282 32.14 -9.22 -21.98
C ARG A 282 30.91 -10.07 -22.27
N LEU A 283 29.89 -9.96 -21.42
CA LEU A 283 28.57 -10.57 -21.64
C LEU A 283 27.60 -9.51 -22.16
N VAL A 284 26.70 -9.91 -23.06
CA VAL A 284 25.61 -9.08 -23.55
C VAL A 284 24.33 -9.84 -23.30
N ASP A 285 23.42 -9.27 -22.51
CA ASP A 285 22.14 -9.91 -22.24
C ASP A 285 21.19 -9.83 -23.45
N ASN A 286 20.07 -10.57 -23.38
CA ASN A 286 19.06 -10.58 -24.45
C ASN A 286 18.40 -9.20 -24.68
N LYS A 287 18.60 -8.23 -23.79
CA LYS A 287 18.11 -6.85 -23.87
C LYS A 287 19.19 -5.88 -24.35
N GLY A 288 20.38 -6.36 -24.71
CA GLY A 288 21.50 -5.56 -25.19
C GLY A 288 22.34 -4.91 -24.08
N LYS A 289 22.09 -5.20 -22.81
CA LYS A 289 22.89 -4.69 -21.68
C LYS A 289 24.25 -5.39 -21.67
N VAL A 290 25.31 -4.59 -21.70
CA VAL A 290 26.69 -5.08 -21.60
C VAL A 290 27.08 -5.22 -20.13
N GLN A 291 27.63 -6.36 -19.76
CA GLN A 291 28.16 -6.64 -18.43
C GLN A 291 29.59 -7.16 -18.53
N LEU A 292 30.42 -6.75 -17.58
CA LEU A 292 31.74 -7.36 -17.36
C LEU A 292 31.56 -8.57 -16.44
N TYR A 293 31.98 -9.73 -16.90
CA TYR A 293 32.03 -10.96 -16.12
C TYR A 293 33.46 -11.26 -15.73
N LEU A 294 33.69 -11.43 -14.43
CA LEU A 294 34.97 -11.83 -13.84
C LEU A 294 34.74 -13.09 -13.03
N SER A 295 35.60 -14.08 -13.22
CA SER A 295 35.55 -15.34 -12.50
C SER A 295 36.96 -15.77 -12.11
N VAL A 296 37.11 -16.20 -10.86
CA VAL A 296 38.27 -16.93 -10.36
C VAL A 296 37.76 -18.30 -9.98
N SER A 297 38.36 -19.34 -10.53
CA SER A 297 38.01 -20.74 -10.29
C SER A 297 39.25 -21.50 -9.86
N ASP A 298 39.09 -22.39 -8.89
CA ASP A 298 40.14 -23.25 -8.39
C ASP A 298 39.71 -24.72 -8.32
N THR A 299 40.67 -25.63 -8.17
CA THR A 299 40.45 -27.07 -7.97
C THR A 299 40.71 -27.48 -6.51
N GLY A 300 40.40 -26.61 -5.56
CA GLY A 300 40.56 -26.85 -4.12
C GLY A 300 39.52 -27.78 -3.52
N CYS A 301 39.41 -27.76 -2.19
CA CYS A 301 38.49 -28.61 -1.42
C CYS A 301 37.00 -28.28 -1.65
N GLY A 302 36.68 -27.17 -2.31
CA GLY A 302 35.33 -26.66 -2.46
C GLY A 302 34.76 -26.11 -1.15
N ILE A 303 33.54 -25.58 -1.23
CA ILE A 303 32.80 -25.01 -0.10
C ILE A 303 31.52 -25.84 0.08
N PRO A 304 31.20 -26.33 1.29
CA PRO A 304 29.94 -27.04 1.54
C PRO A 304 28.72 -26.18 1.20
N GLU A 305 27.66 -26.77 0.61
CA GLU A 305 26.49 -26.01 0.15
C GLU A 305 25.80 -25.19 1.25
N LYS A 306 25.78 -25.72 2.48
CA LYS A 306 25.23 -25.03 3.66
C LYS A 306 25.96 -23.73 4.02
N ASP A 307 27.22 -23.61 3.61
CA ASP A 307 28.13 -22.53 3.99
C ASP A 307 28.14 -21.43 2.90
N LEU A 308 27.79 -21.76 1.64
CA LEU A 308 27.74 -20.83 0.50
C LEU A 308 26.99 -19.52 0.75
N PRO A 309 25.85 -19.48 1.47
CA PRO A 309 25.15 -18.22 1.72
C PRO A 309 25.90 -17.27 2.66
N GLN A 310 26.80 -17.79 3.50
CA GLN A 310 27.44 -17.06 4.60
C GLN A 310 28.91 -16.70 4.30
N ILE A 311 29.49 -17.16 3.18
CA ILE A 311 30.92 -16.94 2.87
C ILE A 311 31.31 -15.47 2.68
N PHE A 312 30.33 -14.58 2.53
CA PHE A 312 30.54 -13.14 2.45
C PHE A 312 30.16 -12.40 3.73
N ASP A 313 29.68 -13.11 4.75
CA ASP A 313 29.42 -12.57 6.08
C ASP A 313 30.74 -12.42 6.85
N SER A 314 30.82 -11.38 7.66
CA SER A 314 32.00 -11.12 8.47
C SER A 314 32.23 -12.24 9.49
N PHE A 315 33.48 -12.71 9.61
CA PHE A 315 33.95 -13.71 10.58
C PHE A 315 33.40 -15.14 10.39
N PHE A 316 32.92 -15.46 9.19
CA PHE A 316 32.59 -16.83 8.78
C PHE A 316 33.84 -17.66 8.47
#